data_AF-A0A529HV71-F1
#
_entry.id   AF-A0A529HV71-F1
#
_cell.length_a   1.000
_cell.length_b   1.000
_cell.length_c   1.000
_cell.angle_alpha   90.00
_cell.angle_beta   90.00
_cell.angle_gamma   90.00
#
_symmetry.space_group_name_H-M   'P 1'
#
loop_
_entity.id
_entity.type
_entity.pdbx_description
1 polymer ?
#
loop_
_entity_poly.entity_id
_entity_poly.type
_entity_poly.pdbx_seq_one_letter_code
_entity_poly.pdbx_strand_id
1 'polypeptide(L)'
;ANAMFFFVGWHYVKQGYGMLMVDAVLKRKFFDNRDKKVLLVNSYVVWILAWLQTNTAVTQGKYYGLEYYTFAVPSWITNIALLAAVVSTAATVLMLINRWHRNGHALPYNGIVAYVASLYLWILIARINPLWLLVVPALHSLQYLAVVWRYQTNVERDVADAAQNPQPKVLSFLGPLYRLRVLGFIVGGGALGYLGFWLMPMAMTALIPYDKQVLGSSLFFFIVLIFINVHHY
;
A
#
# COMPACT_ATOMS: atom_id res chain seq x y z
N ALA A 1 -16.40 7.44 1.54
CA ALA A 1 -15.70 6.25 2.04
C ALA A 1 -15.65 5.10 1.02
N ASN A 2 -16.77 4.58 0.50
CA ASN A 2 -16.73 3.44 -0.44
C ASN A 2 -15.93 3.69 -1.73
N ALA A 3 -16.05 4.89 -2.32
CA ALA A 3 -15.23 5.28 -3.47
C ALA A 3 -13.73 5.31 -3.13
N MET A 4 -13.37 5.85 -1.95
CA MET A 4 -12.00 5.82 -1.46
C MET A 4 -11.51 4.37 -1.33
N PHE A 5 -12.22 3.49 -0.64
CA PHE A 5 -11.82 2.09 -0.51
C PHE A 5 -11.70 1.35 -1.85
N PHE A 6 -12.58 1.68 -2.82
CA PHE A 6 -12.51 1.15 -4.18
C PHE A 6 -11.21 1.55 -4.89
N PHE A 7 -10.93 2.86 -4.96
CA PHE A 7 -9.74 3.39 -5.62
C PHE A 7 -8.47 3.00 -4.87
N VAL A 8 -8.53 2.92 -3.54
CA VAL A 8 -7.40 2.50 -2.71
C VAL A 8 -6.99 1.07 -2.98
N GLY A 9 -7.95 0.14 -2.95
CA GLY A 9 -7.69 -1.24 -3.32
C GLY A 9 -7.11 -1.35 -4.72
N TRP A 10 -7.59 -0.54 -5.67
CA TRP A 10 -7.10 -0.57 -7.05
C TRP A 10 -5.64 -0.12 -7.16
N HIS A 11 -5.26 0.94 -6.45
CA HIS A 11 -3.89 1.43 -6.45
C HIS A 11 -2.91 0.40 -5.90
N TYR A 12 -3.24 -0.28 -4.80
CA TYR A 12 -2.37 -1.32 -4.23
C TYR A 12 -2.15 -2.47 -5.22
N VAL A 13 -3.20 -2.89 -5.92
CA VAL A 13 -3.12 -3.96 -6.93
C VAL A 13 -2.29 -3.51 -8.14
N LYS A 14 -2.51 -2.30 -8.66
CA LYS A 14 -1.66 -1.73 -9.73
C LYS A 14 -0.19 -1.69 -9.35
N GLN A 15 0.10 -1.32 -8.10
CA GLN A 15 1.48 -1.22 -7.63
C GLN A 15 2.15 -2.58 -7.54
N GLY A 16 1.49 -3.60 -6.99
CA GLY A 16 2.09 -4.93 -6.96
C GLY A 16 2.33 -5.50 -8.35
N TYR A 17 1.42 -5.26 -9.29
CA TYR A 17 1.66 -5.55 -10.72
C TYR A 17 2.87 -4.78 -11.26
N GLY A 18 2.96 -3.48 -10.99
CA GLY A 18 4.09 -2.64 -11.39
C GLY A 18 5.43 -3.14 -10.83
N MET A 19 5.48 -3.50 -9.55
CA MET A 19 6.66 -4.05 -8.90
C MET A 19 7.10 -5.38 -9.52
N LEU A 20 6.15 -6.24 -9.90
CA LEU A 20 6.43 -7.46 -10.66
C LEU A 20 7.07 -7.15 -12.01
N MET A 21 6.56 -6.17 -12.75
CA MET A 21 7.12 -5.76 -14.03
C MET A 21 8.51 -5.15 -13.88
N VAL A 22 8.74 -4.30 -12.87
CA VAL A 22 10.05 -3.71 -12.59
C VAL A 22 11.08 -4.77 -12.22
N ASP A 23 10.75 -5.70 -11.31
CA ASP A 23 11.67 -6.79 -10.93
C ASP A 23 11.97 -7.70 -12.13
N ALA A 24 10.97 -7.96 -12.98
CA ALA A 24 11.16 -8.73 -14.21
C ALA A 24 12.13 -8.04 -15.18
N VAL A 25 12.01 -6.72 -15.38
CA VAL A 25 12.91 -5.95 -16.24
C VAL A 25 14.34 -5.92 -15.67
N LEU A 26 14.48 -5.60 -14.38
CA LEU A 26 15.78 -5.54 -13.70
C LEU A 26 16.55 -6.87 -13.77
N LYS A 27 15.83 -7.99 -13.66
CA LYS A 27 16.41 -9.34 -13.75
C LYS A 27 16.45 -9.90 -15.16
N ARG A 28 16.05 -9.13 -16.18
CA ARG A 28 15.92 -9.56 -17.59
C ARG A 28 15.03 -10.80 -17.79
N LYS A 29 14.01 -10.97 -16.94
CA LYS A 29 13.03 -12.06 -16.93
C LYS A 29 11.67 -11.62 -17.46
N PHE A 30 11.64 -11.08 -18.67
CA PHE A 30 10.48 -10.38 -19.25
C PHE A 30 9.25 -11.27 -19.44
N PHE A 31 8.10 -10.84 -18.93
CA PHE A 31 6.80 -11.44 -19.25
C PHE A 31 6.37 -11.08 -20.66
N ASP A 32 5.81 -12.05 -21.38
CA ASP A 32 5.23 -11.80 -22.70
C ASP A 32 3.84 -11.15 -22.58
N ASN A 33 3.22 -10.83 -23.72
CA ASN A 33 1.90 -10.18 -23.71
C ASN A 33 0.77 -11.08 -23.19
N ARG A 34 0.89 -12.41 -23.32
CA ARG A 34 -0.11 -13.36 -22.82
C ARG A 34 -0.01 -13.47 -21.31
N ASP A 35 1.21 -13.62 -20.78
CA ASP A 35 1.52 -13.63 -19.35
C ASP A 35 1.00 -12.36 -18.68
N LYS A 36 1.30 -11.19 -19.26
CA LYS A 36 0.83 -9.89 -18.77
C LYS A 36 -0.70 -9.82 -18.73
N LYS A 37 -1.39 -10.35 -19.75
CA LYS A 37 -2.86 -10.37 -19.79
C LYS A 37 -3.44 -11.27 -18.70
N VAL A 38 -2.85 -12.45 -18.46
CA VAL A 38 -3.26 -13.34 -17.36
C VAL A 38 -3.12 -12.65 -16.01
N LEU A 39 -1.97 -12.02 -15.75
CA LEU A 39 -1.70 -11.25 -14.53
C LEU A 39 -2.68 -10.08 -14.37
N LEU A 40 -2.96 -9.33 -15.43
CA LEU A 40 -3.91 -8.21 -15.40
C LEU A 40 -5.33 -8.69 -15.08
N VAL A 41 -5.81 -9.74 -15.75
CA VAL A 41 -7.15 -10.30 -15.49
C VAL A 41 -7.25 -10.75 -14.04
N ASN A 42 -6.25 -11.47 -13.53
CA ASN A 42 -6.22 -11.89 -12.14
C ASN A 42 -6.22 -10.69 -11.18
N SER A 43 -5.44 -9.66 -11.47
CA SER A 43 -5.41 -8.41 -10.70
C SER A 43 -6.80 -7.76 -10.60
N TYR A 44 -7.49 -7.56 -11.72
CA TYR A 44 -8.82 -6.96 -11.73
C TYR A 44 -9.84 -7.79 -10.94
N VAL A 45 -9.86 -9.10 -11.15
CA VAL A 45 -10.87 -9.96 -10.56
C VAL A 45 -10.66 -10.10 -9.04
N VAL A 46 -9.42 -10.26 -8.60
CA VAL A 46 -9.09 -10.35 -7.17
C VAL A 46 -9.36 -9.02 -6.46
N TRP A 47 -9.05 -7.89 -7.10
CA TRP A 47 -9.42 -6.57 -6.58
C TRP A 47 -10.93 -6.40 -6.40
N ILE A 48 -11.73 -6.75 -7.41
CA ILE A 48 -13.19 -6.67 -7.33
C ILE A 48 -13.69 -7.54 -6.16
N LEU A 49 -13.21 -8.77 -6.04
CA LEU A 49 -13.57 -9.66 -4.94
C LEU A 49 -13.22 -9.04 -3.57
N ALA A 50 -12.01 -8.49 -3.43
CA ALA A 50 -11.57 -7.84 -2.19
C ALA A 50 -12.46 -6.65 -1.82
N TRP A 51 -12.84 -5.84 -2.80
CA TRP A 51 -13.73 -4.70 -2.60
C TRP A 51 -15.13 -5.15 -2.17
N LEU A 52 -15.71 -6.15 -2.84
CA LEU A 52 -17.00 -6.72 -2.47
C LEU A 52 -16.99 -7.26 -1.02
N GLN A 53 -15.94 -7.99 -0.65
CA GLN A 53 -15.80 -8.53 0.70
C GLN A 53 -15.60 -7.45 1.77
N THR A 54 -14.84 -6.40 1.45
CA THR A 54 -14.65 -5.25 2.33
C THR A 54 -15.96 -4.52 2.58
N ASN A 55 -16.79 -4.33 1.54
CA ASN A 55 -18.11 -3.75 1.71
C ASN A 55 -18.96 -4.61 2.65
N THR A 56 -19.01 -5.93 2.48
CA THR A 56 -19.76 -6.83 3.36
C THR A 56 -19.25 -6.80 4.81
N ALA A 57 -17.93 -6.81 5.02
CA ALA A 57 -17.33 -6.81 6.36
C ALA A 57 -17.55 -5.49 7.10
N VAL A 58 -17.47 -4.35 6.38
CA VAL A 58 -17.70 -3.02 6.97
C VAL A 58 -19.19 -2.77 7.24
N THR A 59 -20.12 -3.38 6.49
CA THR A 59 -21.57 -3.33 6.79
C THR A 59 -21.87 -3.81 8.22
N GLN A 60 -21.04 -4.72 8.74
CA GLN A 60 -21.25 -5.35 10.04
C GLN A 60 -20.54 -4.64 11.20
N GLY A 61 -19.81 -3.53 10.97
CA GLY A 61 -19.01 -2.86 12.00
C GLY A 61 -19.01 -1.34 11.96
N LYS A 62 -18.88 -0.70 13.13
CA LYS A 62 -18.54 0.73 13.25
C LYS A 62 -17.04 0.91 12.98
N TYR A 63 -16.67 1.58 11.89
CA TYR A 63 -15.25 1.83 11.58
C TYR A 63 -14.81 3.15 12.24
N TYR A 64 -13.77 3.14 13.08
CA TYR A 64 -13.38 4.30 13.89
C TYR A 64 -14.51 4.91 14.77
N GLY A 65 -15.55 4.14 15.10
CA GLY A 65 -16.71 4.63 15.87
C GLY A 65 -17.74 5.42 15.06
N LEU A 66 -17.55 5.52 13.73
CA LEU A 66 -18.48 6.13 12.79
C LEU A 66 -19.34 5.04 12.13
N GLU A 67 -20.61 5.38 11.86
CA GLU A 67 -21.51 4.53 11.07
C GLU A 67 -21.22 4.74 9.57
N TYR A 68 -21.04 3.65 8.82
CA TYR A 68 -20.79 3.70 7.38
C TYR A 68 -21.91 3.05 6.62
N TYR A 69 -22.38 3.76 5.60
CA TYR A 69 -23.21 3.14 4.57
C TYR A 69 -22.33 2.32 3.63
N THR A 70 -22.62 1.05 3.55
CA THR A 70 -22.02 0.10 2.60
C THR A 70 -23.04 -0.34 1.57
N PHE A 71 -22.56 -0.98 0.51
CA PHE A 71 -23.44 -1.60 -0.47
C PHE A 71 -23.80 -3.02 -0.02
N ALA A 72 -25.09 -3.28 0.16
CA ALA A 72 -25.60 -4.64 0.37
C ALA A 72 -25.52 -5.39 -0.97
N VAL A 73 -24.39 -6.07 -1.21
CA VAL A 73 -24.19 -6.82 -2.44
C VAL A 73 -24.79 -8.22 -2.28
N PRO A 74 -25.70 -8.65 -3.19
CA PRO A 74 -26.21 -10.02 -3.21
C PRO A 74 -25.11 -11.08 -3.19
N SER A 75 -25.34 -12.16 -2.44
CA SER A 75 -24.38 -13.26 -2.28
C SER A 75 -23.96 -13.89 -3.61
N TRP A 76 -24.86 -13.97 -4.59
CA TRP A 76 -24.55 -14.54 -5.91
C TRP A 76 -23.50 -13.74 -6.69
N ILE A 77 -23.48 -12.40 -6.56
CA ILE A 77 -22.44 -11.55 -7.19
C ILE A 77 -21.08 -11.86 -6.56
N THR A 78 -21.05 -11.98 -5.23
CA THR A 78 -19.82 -12.31 -4.50
C THR A 78 -19.31 -13.71 -4.87
N ASN A 79 -20.22 -14.67 -5.07
CA ASN A 79 -19.87 -16.03 -5.49
C ASN A 79 -19.29 -16.08 -6.92
N ILE A 80 -19.85 -15.30 -7.86
CA ILE A 80 -19.30 -15.17 -9.22
C ILE A 80 -17.90 -14.56 -9.17
N ALA A 81 -17.72 -13.47 -8.41
CA ALA A 81 -16.41 -12.84 -8.25
C ALA A 81 -15.39 -13.80 -7.60
N LEU A 82 -15.81 -14.60 -6.62
CA LEU A 82 -14.98 -15.62 -6.00
C LEU A 82 -14.57 -16.70 -7.01
N LEU A 83 -15.50 -17.23 -7.78
CA LEU A 83 -15.22 -18.23 -8.80
C LEU A 83 -14.24 -17.69 -9.85
N ALA A 84 -14.48 -16.47 -10.35
CA ALA A 84 -13.59 -15.82 -11.29
C ALA A 84 -12.18 -15.60 -10.70
N ALA A 85 -12.09 -15.24 -9.41
CA ALA A 85 -10.82 -15.07 -8.71
C ALA A 85 -10.08 -16.41 -8.62
N VAL A 86 -10.75 -17.49 -8.25
CA VAL A 86 -10.17 -18.84 -8.19
C VAL A 86 -9.66 -19.27 -9.56
N VAL A 87 -10.46 -19.13 -10.60
CA VAL A 87 -10.09 -19.52 -11.97
C VAL A 87 -8.90 -18.69 -12.48
N SER A 88 -8.92 -17.37 -12.31
CA SER A 88 -7.82 -16.50 -12.74
C SER A 88 -6.55 -16.71 -11.92
N THR A 89 -6.66 -17.07 -10.64
CA THR A 89 -5.52 -17.43 -9.78
C THR A 89 -4.91 -18.73 -10.26
N ALA A 90 -5.72 -19.76 -10.53
CA ALA A 90 -5.25 -21.02 -11.09
C ALA A 90 -4.53 -20.82 -12.43
N ALA A 91 -5.10 -20.00 -13.33
CA ALA A 91 -4.45 -19.64 -14.59
C ALA A 91 -3.10 -18.94 -14.37
N THR A 92 -3.01 -18.05 -13.38
CA THR A 92 -1.76 -17.35 -13.02
C THR A 92 -0.71 -18.32 -12.49
N VAL A 93 -1.10 -19.23 -11.60
CA VAL A 93 -0.21 -20.27 -11.04
C VAL A 93 0.30 -21.18 -12.14
N LEU A 94 -0.59 -21.69 -13.00
CA LEU A 94 -0.22 -22.54 -14.14
C LEU A 94 0.72 -21.82 -15.11
N MET A 95 0.47 -20.54 -15.38
CA MET A 95 1.38 -19.71 -16.20
C MET A 95 2.76 -19.59 -15.55
N LEU A 96 2.83 -19.31 -14.25
CA LEU A 96 4.10 -19.21 -13.52
C LEU A 96 4.86 -20.54 -13.49
N ILE A 97 4.17 -21.67 -13.29
CA ILE A 97 4.77 -23.02 -13.32
C ILE A 97 5.32 -23.33 -14.72
N ASN A 98 4.52 -23.11 -15.76
CA ASN A 98 4.96 -23.35 -17.14
C ASN A 98 6.20 -22.51 -17.48
N ARG A 99 6.20 -21.25 -17.04
CA ARG A 99 7.31 -20.33 -17.24
C ARG A 99 8.55 -20.73 -16.45
N TRP A 100 8.36 -21.18 -15.21
CA TRP A 100 9.41 -21.71 -14.36
C TRP A 100 10.15 -22.86 -15.05
N HIS A 101 9.43 -23.83 -15.62
CA HIS A 101 10.03 -24.93 -16.35
C HIS A 101 10.72 -24.49 -17.65
N ARG A 102 10.11 -23.60 -18.43
CA ARG A 102 10.67 -23.12 -19.71
C ARG A 102 11.93 -22.26 -19.55
N ASN A 103 12.03 -21.50 -18.46
CA ASN A 103 13.12 -20.55 -18.23
C ASN A 103 14.21 -21.10 -17.30
N GLY A 104 14.37 -22.43 -17.24
CA GLY A 104 15.42 -23.05 -16.44
C GLY A 104 15.30 -22.75 -14.95
N HIS A 105 14.10 -22.81 -14.40
CA HIS A 105 13.84 -22.62 -12.97
C HIS A 105 14.18 -21.19 -12.51
N ALA A 106 13.75 -20.18 -13.29
CA ALA A 106 14.02 -18.79 -13.01
C ALA A 106 12.78 -17.88 -13.14
N LEU A 107 12.41 -17.23 -12.03
CA LEU A 107 11.34 -16.23 -11.98
C LEU A 107 11.80 -14.95 -11.25
N PRO A 108 11.13 -13.80 -11.45
CA PRO A 108 11.36 -12.58 -10.66
C PRO A 108 10.67 -12.71 -9.29
N TYR A 109 11.27 -13.47 -8.38
CA TYR A 109 10.65 -13.86 -7.11
C TYR A 109 10.18 -12.69 -6.25
N ASN A 110 11.00 -11.65 -6.09
CA ASN A 110 10.64 -10.49 -5.27
C ASN A 110 9.42 -9.78 -5.87
N GLY A 111 9.38 -9.67 -7.20
CA GLY A 111 8.22 -9.17 -7.92
C GLY A 111 6.97 -10.04 -7.72
N ILE A 112 7.11 -11.37 -7.75
CA ILE A 112 5.98 -12.29 -7.52
C ILE A 112 5.46 -12.19 -6.09
N VAL A 113 6.36 -12.13 -5.11
CA VAL A 113 5.98 -11.94 -3.70
C VAL A 113 5.26 -10.62 -3.51
N ALA A 114 5.77 -9.52 -4.10
CA ALA A 114 5.10 -8.22 -4.07
C ALA A 114 3.70 -8.28 -4.70
N TYR A 115 3.58 -8.92 -5.87
CA TYR A 115 2.30 -9.14 -6.55
C TYR A 115 1.32 -9.94 -5.67
N VAL A 116 1.71 -11.11 -5.19
CA VAL A 116 0.83 -11.97 -4.36
C VAL A 116 0.45 -11.28 -3.06
N ALA A 117 1.39 -10.64 -2.38
CA ALA A 117 1.12 -9.88 -1.16
C ALA A 117 0.11 -8.74 -1.43
N SER A 118 0.29 -8.00 -2.53
CA SER A 118 -0.59 -6.88 -2.89
C SER A 118 -2.02 -7.29 -3.29
N LEU A 119 -2.23 -8.54 -3.70
CA LEU A 119 -3.53 -9.04 -4.15
C LEU A 119 -4.28 -9.79 -3.04
N TYR A 120 -3.60 -10.71 -2.35
CA TYR A 120 -4.27 -11.72 -1.51
C TYR A 120 -4.11 -11.49 -0.02
N LEU A 121 -2.98 -10.91 0.43
CA LEU A 121 -2.71 -10.74 1.85
C LEU A 121 -3.81 -9.91 2.52
N TRP A 122 -4.28 -8.86 1.83
CA TRP A 122 -5.31 -7.96 2.34
C TRP A 122 -6.69 -8.62 2.46
N ILE A 123 -7.02 -9.56 1.56
CA ILE A 123 -8.26 -10.35 1.61
C ILE A 123 -8.29 -11.22 2.87
N LEU A 124 -7.17 -11.86 3.19
CA LEU A 124 -7.03 -12.70 4.38
C LEU A 124 -7.06 -11.87 5.66
N ILE A 125 -6.27 -10.80 5.68
CA ILE A 125 -6.10 -9.92 6.83
C ILE A 125 -7.42 -9.25 7.24
N ALA A 126 -8.19 -8.72 6.27
CA ALA A 126 -9.47 -8.06 6.54
C ALA A 126 -10.53 -9.02 7.10
N ARG A 127 -10.47 -10.32 6.77
CA ARG A 127 -11.40 -11.33 7.32
C ARG A 127 -11.03 -11.78 8.73
N ILE A 128 -9.75 -11.81 9.08
CA ILE A 128 -9.30 -12.24 10.41
C ILE A 128 -9.60 -11.15 11.44
N ASN A 129 -9.21 -9.91 11.14
CA ASN A 129 -9.53 -8.77 11.98
C ASN A 129 -9.55 -7.49 11.14
N PRO A 130 -10.68 -6.79 11.01
CA PRO A 130 -10.79 -5.58 10.19
C PRO A 130 -9.89 -4.44 10.69
N LEU A 131 -9.42 -4.46 11.95
CA LEU A 131 -8.47 -3.47 12.47
C LEU A 131 -7.11 -3.49 11.75
N TRP A 132 -6.78 -4.58 11.06
CA TRP A 132 -5.57 -4.58 10.26
C TRP A 132 -5.65 -3.65 9.05
N LEU A 133 -6.85 -3.29 8.56
CA LEU A 133 -7.02 -2.27 7.52
C LEU A 133 -6.39 -0.93 7.90
N LEU A 134 -6.25 -0.65 9.22
CA LEU A 134 -5.60 0.56 9.72
C LEU A 134 -4.08 0.56 9.47
N VAL A 135 -3.47 -0.63 9.39
CA VAL A 135 -2.02 -0.81 9.25
C VAL A 135 -1.62 -0.94 7.77
N VAL A 136 -2.58 -1.25 6.89
CA VAL A 136 -2.34 -1.43 5.44
C VAL A 136 -1.65 -0.22 4.80
N PRO A 137 -2.12 1.02 4.97
CA PRO A 137 -1.43 2.19 4.38
C PRO A 137 0.01 2.35 4.87
N ALA A 138 0.29 1.98 6.13
CA ALA A 138 1.63 2.02 6.68
C ALA A 138 2.55 0.98 6.04
N LEU A 139 2.11 -0.29 5.94
CA LEU A 139 2.87 -1.35 5.27
C LEU A 139 3.10 -1.04 3.78
N HIS A 140 2.09 -0.47 3.13
CA HIS A 140 2.19 0.00 1.76
C HIS A 140 3.24 1.11 1.60
N SER A 141 3.22 2.09 2.51
CA SER A 141 4.18 3.19 2.52
C SER A 141 5.61 2.71 2.74
N LEU A 142 5.83 1.65 3.51
CA LEU A 142 7.17 1.04 3.69
C LEU A 142 7.75 0.51 2.37
N GLN A 143 6.91 -0.01 1.47
CA GLN A 143 7.37 -0.47 0.15
C GLN A 143 7.89 0.71 -0.68
N TYR A 144 7.18 1.84 -0.66
CA TYR A 144 7.64 3.07 -1.30
C TYR A 144 8.88 3.64 -0.64
N LEU A 145 8.96 3.59 0.68
CA LEU A 145 10.10 4.10 1.44
C LEU A 145 11.40 3.44 0.99
N ALA A 146 11.39 2.14 0.64
CA ALA A 146 12.58 1.46 0.11
C ALA A 146 13.07 2.08 -1.22
N VAL A 147 12.16 2.50 -2.10
CA VAL A 147 12.49 3.15 -3.37
C VAL A 147 12.95 4.59 -3.14
N VAL A 148 12.21 5.37 -2.35
CA VAL A 148 12.52 6.76 -2.01
C VAL A 148 13.86 6.85 -1.28
N TRP A 149 14.11 5.93 -0.34
CA TRP A 149 15.38 5.81 0.35
C TRP A 149 16.54 5.64 -0.63
N ARG A 150 16.42 4.69 -1.56
CA ARG A 150 17.47 4.41 -2.54
C ARG A 150 17.69 5.60 -3.47
N TYR A 151 16.62 6.23 -3.92
CA TYR A 151 16.67 7.44 -4.74
C TYR A 151 17.38 8.59 -4.00
N GLN A 152 16.90 8.95 -2.80
CA GLN A 152 17.46 10.06 -2.03
C GLN A 152 18.92 9.79 -1.65
N THR A 153 19.26 8.56 -1.27
CA THR A 153 20.65 8.19 -0.97
C THR A 153 21.57 8.40 -2.17
N ASN A 154 21.11 8.09 -3.39
CA ASN A 154 21.89 8.33 -4.60
C ASN A 154 22.03 9.82 -4.88
N VAL A 155 20.93 10.58 -4.83
CA VAL A 155 20.93 12.04 -5.03
C VAL A 155 21.93 12.73 -4.09
N GLU A 156 21.88 12.41 -2.80
CA GLU A 156 22.76 13.03 -1.80
C GLU A 156 24.23 12.60 -1.94
N ARG A 157 24.49 11.42 -2.53
CA ARG A 157 25.86 10.95 -2.80
C ARG A 157 26.49 11.62 -4.02
N ASP A 158 25.69 12.07 -4.96
CA ASP A 158 26.17 12.68 -6.21
C ASP A 158 26.46 14.18 -6.05
N VAL A 159 26.19 14.77 -4.88
CA VAL A 159 26.54 16.16 -4.57
C VAL A 159 28.05 16.32 -4.36
N ALA A 160 28.63 17.42 -4.84
CA ALA A 160 30.08 17.66 -4.85
C ALA A 160 30.78 17.54 -3.49
N ASP A 161 30.07 17.77 -2.38
CA ASP A 161 30.58 17.68 -1.01
C ASP A 161 30.15 16.41 -0.26
N ALA A 162 29.53 15.43 -0.94
CA ALA A 162 28.97 14.23 -0.32
C ALA A 162 30.00 13.44 0.51
N ALA A 163 31.26 13.39 0.07
CA ALA A 163 32.33 12.68 0.76
C ALA A 163 32.92 13.45 1.96
N GLN A 164 32.56 14.72 2.18
CA GLN A 164 33.11 15.52 3.26
C GLN A 164 32.51 15.10 4.61
N ASN A 165 33.33 15.19 5.66
CA ASN A 165 32.86 14.97 7.02
C ASN A 165 32.12 16.20 7.57
N PRO A 166 31.15 16.02 8.48
CA PRO A 166 30.43 17.12 9.11
C PRO A 166 31.38 18.03 9.88
N GLN A 167 31.27 19.34 9.64
CA GLN A 167 32.06 20.35 10.34
C GLN A 167 31.79 20.42 11.86
N PRO A 168 30.55 20.19 12.37
CA PRO A 168 30.32 20.19 13.82
C PRO A 168 30.90 18.93 14.48
N LYS A 169 31.78 19.09 15.49
CA LYS A 169 32.36 17.97 16.27
C LYS A 169 31.31 17.02 16.87
N VAL A 170 30.12 17.53 17.18
CA VAL A 170 29.01 16.73 17.72
C VAL A 170 28.42 15.80 16.69
N LEU A 171 28.46 16.14 15.40
CA LEU A 171 27.83 15.36 14.32
C LEU A 171 28.83 14.52 13.53
N SER A 172 30.13 14.64 13.81
CA SER A 172 31.19 13.93 13.08
C SER A 172 31.10 12.41 13.18
N PHE A 173 30.51 11.88 14.27
CA PHE A 173 30.30 10.43 14.45
C PHE A 173 29.27 9.83 13.49
N LEU A 174 28.38 10.65 12.92
CA LEU A 174 27.36 10.22 11.95
C LEU A 174 27.97 9.96 10.55
N GLY A 175 29.26 10.28 10.38
CA GLY A 175 29.99 10.08 9.13
C GLY A 175 29.66 11.16 8.11
N PRO A 176 29.82 10.90 6.79
CA PRO A 176 29.80 11.92 5.75
C PRO A 176 28.52 12.76 5.69
N LEU A 177 28.60 13.98 5.15
CA LEU A 177 27.50 14.95 5.05
C LEU A 177 26.23 14.37 4.42
N TYR A 178 26.34 13.52 3.40
CA TYR A 178 25.15 12.90 2.77
C TYR A 178 24.32 12.08 3.78
N ARG A 179 24.96 11.44 4.76
CA ARG A 179 24.25 10.66 5.79
C ARG A 179 23.46 11.57 6.73
N LEU A 180 23.99 12.74 7.07
CA LEU A 180 23.28 13.74 7.87
C LEU A 180 22.06 14.28 7.12
N ARG A 181 22.17 14.52 5.82
CA ARG A 181 21.03 15.00 5.01
C ARG A 181 19.96 13.93 4.86
N VAL A 182 20.35 12.67 4.64
CA VAL A 182 19.41 11.53 4.66
C VAL A 182 18.75 11.40 6.03
N LEU A 183 19.50 11.55 7.13
CA LEU A 183 18.92 11.56 8.49
C LEU A 183 17.95 12.73 8.67
N GLY A 184 18.31 13.93 8.23
CA GLY A 184 17.46 15.11 8.26
C GLY A 184 16.18 14.92 7.46
N PHE A 185 16.25 14.29 6.30
CA PHE A 185 15.09 13.90 5.49
C PHE A 185 14.17 12.93 6.24
N ILE A 186 14.73 11.89 6.88
CA ILE A 186 13.96 10.91 7.66
C ILE A 186 13.30 11.56 8.87
N VAL A 187 14.05 12.35 9.64
CA VAL A 187 13.56 13.03 10.84
C VAL A 187 12.51 14.07 10.47
N GLY A 188 12.77 14.89 9.44
CA GLY A 188 11.83 15.89 8.94
C GLY A 188 10.55 15.27 8.42
N GLY A 189 10.65 14.23 7.58
CA GLY A 189 9.50 13.48 7.09
C GLY A 189 8.70 12.82 8.21
N GLY A 190 9.38 12.22 9.20
CA GLY A 190 8.75 11.63 10.37
C GLY A 190 8.03 12.66 11.24
N ALA A 191 8.65 13.82 11.46
CA ALA A 191 8.05 14.92 12.21
C ALA A 191 6.81 15.47 11.49
N LEU A 192 6.90 15.73 10.18
CA LEU A 192 5.76 16.18 9.37
C LEU A 192 4.63 15.13 9.34
N GLY A 193 4.98 13.85 9.25
CA GLY A 193 4.04 12.74 9.35
C GLY A 193 3.32 12.72 10.70
N TYR A 194 4.05 12.83 11.81
CA TYR A 194 3.46 12.91 13.16
C TYR A 194 2.54 14.12 13.32
N LEU A 195 2.97 15.29 12.82
CA LEU A 195 2.17 16.51 12.86
C LEU A 195 0.86 16.35 12.09
N GLY A 196 0.92 15.82 10.86
CA GLY A 196 -0.23 15.64 10.00
C GLY A 196 -1.19 14.54 10.49
N PHE A 197 -0.68 13.34 10.81
CA PHE A 197 -1.51 12.19 11.13
C PHE A 197 -1.96 12.11 12.59
N TRP A 198 -1.30 12.80 13.51
CA TRP A 198 -1.56 12.65 14.94
C TRP A 198 -1.83 13.98 15.63
N LEU A 199 -0.86 14.89 15.63
CA LEU A 199 -0.96 16.12 16.43
C LEU A 199 -2.12 17.01 15.94
N MET A 200 -2.21 17.26 14.63
CA MET A 200 -3.26 18.09 14.05
C MET A 200 -4.66 17.52 14.31
N PRO A 201 -4.97 16.25 14.00
CA PRO A 201 -6.26 15.64 14.34
C PRO A 201 -6.63 15.70 15.82
N MET A 202 -5.67 15.44 16.72
CA MET A 202 -5.92 15.51 18.16
C MET A 202 -6.19 16.94 18.62
N ALA A 203 -5.39 17.90 18.17
CA ALA A 203 -5.59 19.30 18.48
C ALA A 203 -6.96 19.79 18.00
N MET A 204 -7.36 19.45 16.77
CA MET A 204 -8.70 19.78 16.26
C MET A 204 -9.81 19.15 17.09
N THR A 205 -9.66 17.88 17.47
CA THR A 205 -10.62 17.16 18.33
C THR A 205 -10.76 17.78 19.72
N ALA A 206 -9.68 18.35 20.26
CA ALA A 206 -9.67 18.99 21.56
C ALA A 206 -10.18 20.44 21.52
N LEU A 207 -9.88 21.17 20.44
CA LEU A 207 -10.11 22.61 20.35
C LEU A 207 -11.43 22.98 19.67
N ILE A 208 -11.96 22.14 18.79
CA ILE A 208 -13.18 22.43 18.04
C ILE A 208 -14.37 21.71 18.70
N PRO A 209 -15.36 22.43 19.23
CA PRO A 209 -16.57 21.80 19.76
C PRO A 209 -17.39 21.17 18.64
N TYR A 210 -17.81 19.92 18.82
CA TYR A 210 -18.74 19.23 17.94
C TYR A 210 -19.48 18.14 18.72
N ASP A 211 -20.61 17.68 18.19
CA ASP A 211 -21.39 16.63 18.81
C ASP A 211 -20.72 15.26 18.64
N LYS A 212 -20.04 14.80 19.70
CA LYS A 212 -19.33 13.51 19.73
C LYS A 212 -20.28 12.32 19.81
N GLN A 213 -21.52 12.50 20.24
CA GLN A 213 -22.51 11.41 20.28
C GLN A 213 -23.01 11.11 18.87
N VAL A 214 -23.18 12.15 18.05
CA VAL A 214 -23.62 12.01 16.65
C VAL A 214 -22.46 11.69 15.71
N LEU A 215 -21.33 12.39 15.83
CA LEU A 215 -20.22 12.33 14.87
C LEU A 215 -19.02 11.48 15.32
N GLY A 216 -19.08 10.88 16.51
CA GLY A 216 -18.01 10.04 17.05
C GLY A 216 -16.78 10.83 17.55
N SER A 217 -15.98 10.24 18.42
CA SER A 217 -14.83 10.91 19.07
C SER A 217 -13.60 11.10 18.20
N SER A 218 -13.62 10.59 16.96
CA SER A 218 -12.46 10.49 16.06
C SER A 218 -12.64 11.25 14.74
N LEU A 219 -13.64 12.15 14.66
CA LEU A 219 -14.04 12.84 13.42
C LEU A 219 -12.87 13.46 12.66
N PHE A 220 -12.04 14.26 13.32
CA PHE A 220 -10.92 14.94 12.66
C PHE A 220 -9.81 13.98 12.22
N PHE A 221 -9.58 12.89 12.97
CA PHE A 221 -8.68 11.84 12.54
C PHE A 221 -9.18 11.19 11.26
N PHE A 222 -10.47 10.89 11.20
CA PHE A 222 -11.10 10.36 10.00
C PHE A 222 -11.03 11.32 8.80
N ILE A 223 -11.33 12.61 9.00
CA ILE A 223 -11.26 13.63 7.93
C ILE A 223 -9.84 13.72 7.36
N VAL A 224 -8.83 13.85 8.23
CA VAL A 224 -7.44 13.95 7.79
C VAL A 224 -7.00 12.67 7.08
N LEU A 225 -7.39 11.50 7.61
CA LEU A 225 -7.11 10.23 6.97
C LEU A 225 -7.75 10.14 5.58
N ILE A 226 -9.01 10.54 5.41
CA ILE A 226 -9.64 10.60 4.08
C ILE A 226 -8.94 11.61 3.17
N PHE A 227 -8.68 12.82 3.67
CA PHE A 227 -8.06 13.88 2.88
C PHE A 227 -6.72 13.42 2.32
N ILE A 228 -5.85 12.85 3.16
CA ILE A 228 -4.54 12.36 2.73
C ILE A 228 -4.69 11.17 1.79
N ASN A 229 -5.56 10.20 2.12
CA ASN A 229 -5.76 9.06 1.22
C ASN A 229 -6.23 9.55 -0.15
N VAL A 230 -7.22 10.45 -0.23
CA VAL A 230 -7.73 10.99 -1.50
C VAL A 230 -6.67 11.78 -2.27
N HIS A 231 -5.86 12.63 -1.63
CA HIS A 231 -4.81 13.42 -2.29
C HIS A 231 -3.58 12.60 -2.68
N HIS A 232 -3.39 11.43 -2.07
CA HIS A 232 -2.36 10.49 -2.49
C HIS A 232 -2.70 9.81 -3.84
N TYR A 233 -3.98 9.84 -4.26
CA TYR A 233 -4.43 9.45 -5.62
C TYR A 233 -4.32 10.62 -6.60
#